data_AF-A0A352QNY0-F1
#
_entry.id   AF-A0A352QNY0-F1
#
_cell.length_a   1.000
_cell.length_b   1.000
_cell.length_c   1.000
_cell.angle_alpha   90.00
_cell.angle_beta   90.00
_cell.angle_gamma   90.00
#
_symmetry.space_group_name_H-M   'P 1'
#
loop_
_entity.id
_entity.type
_entity.pdbx_description
1 polymer ?
#
loop_
_entity_poly.entity_id
_entity_poly.type
_entity_poly.pdbx_seq_one_letter_code
_entity_poly.pdbx_strand_id
1 'polypeptide(L)'
;ALVISHGDNDHAGGAPAVTAAMPPAEVYAPEGWAGPAMRRCEQGGEWTWDGVRFQWLHPTPYFPYLRNDSSCVLRIEARGATALLPGDIGRHVEARLAKLAPEIIRSDLLVVPHHGSDTSSSLDFLAAVRPSLGLLPVGHENRFGLPKPQVLARYDRYGVALLDSAGSGAIRLRLGHGGVQVVERWRQDHPRYWRHATPGGGTGYAIGDPPTAKVWRAGTDQSGRLGDGADHRAGRAGPGHHPRTLLEPAPQGSAAPGPGRGGP
;
A
#
# COMPACT_ATOMS: atom_id res chain seq x y z
N ALA A 1 -25.38 -0.24 5.33
CA ALA A 1 -25.33 0.78 4.26
C ALA A 1 -24.58 0.21 3.05
N LEU A 2 -24.81 0.76 1.87
CA LEU A 2 -23.94 0.62 0.69
C LEU A 2 -23.02 1.85 0.63
N VAL A 3 -21.76 1.67 0.23
CA VAL A 3 -20.81 2.78 0.03
C VAL A 3 -20.28 2.69 -1.40
N ILE A 4 -20.42 3.78 -2.14
CA ILE A 4 -19.84 3.96 -3.48
C ILE A 4 -18.71 4.97 -3.32
N SER A 5 -17.46 4.57 -3.57
CA SER A 5 -16.30 5.43 -3.35
C SER A 5 -16.37 6.68 -4.25
N HIS A 6 -16.55 6.48 -5.55
CA HIS A 6 -16.72 7.51 -6.57
C HIS A 6 -17.44 6.91 -7.80
N GLY A 7 -17.73 7.76 -8.78
CA GLY A 7 -18.63 7.43 -9.89
C GLY A 7 -18.07 6.59 -11.04
N ASP A 8 -16.83 6.11 -10.96
CA ASP A 8 -16.24 5.27 -12.01
C ASP A 8 -16.82 3.85 -11.98
N ASN A 9 -16.91 3.19 -13.15
CA ASN A 9 -17.79 2.02 -13.33
C ASN A 9 -17.31 0.75 -12.60
N ASP A 10 -16.01 0.62 -12.32
CA ASP A 10 -15.41 -0.42 -11.48
C ASP A 10 -15.76 -0.27 -9.99
N HIS A 11 -16.23 0.90 -9.56
CA HIS A 11 -16.68 1.18 -8.18
C HIS A 11 -18.20 1.31 -8.08
N ALA A 12 -18.82 2.06 -8.99
CA ALA A 12 -20.26 2.37 -8.98
C ALA A 12 -21.11 1.39 -9.82
N GLY A 13 -20.55 0.73 -10.84
CA GLY A 13 -21.33 -0.03 -11.84
C GLY A 13 -22.10 -1.23 -11.29
N GLY A 14 -21.64 -1.81 -10.17
CA GLY A 14 -22.35 -2.89 -9.47
C GLY A 14 -23.54 -2.42 -8.60
N ALA A 15 -23.63 -1.12 -8.29
CA ALA A 15 -24.59 -0.61 -7.31
C ALA A 15 -26.07 -0.88 -7.63
N PRO A 16 -26.56 -0.80 -8.90
CA PRO A 16 -27.95 -1.12 -9.21
C PRO A 16 -28.29 -2.59 -8.94
N ALA A 17 -27.37 -3.52 -9.31
CA ALA A 17 -27.56 -4.95 -9.10
C ALA A 17 -27.52 -5.32 -7.60
N VAL A 18 -26.59 -4.73 -6.84
CA VAL A 18 -26.53 -4.89 -5.37
C VAL A 18 -27.79 -4.35 -4.71
N THR A 19 -28.26 -3.17 -5.13
CA THR A 19 -29.47 -2.53 -4.57
C THR A 19 -30.73 -3.35 -4.85
N ALA A 20 -30.86 -3.95 -6.04
CA ALA A 20 -31.98 -4.80 -6.40
C ALA A 20 -31.98 -6.15 -5.64
N ALA A 21 -30.81 -6.75 -5.42
CA ALA A 21 -30.68 -8.03 -4.71
C ALA A 21 -30.67 -7.89 -3.18
N MET A 22 -30.23 -6.74 -2.65
CA MET A 22 -30.08 -6.48 -1.22
C MET A 22 -30.28 -4.97 -0.94
N PRO A 23 -31.54 -4.50 -0.82
CA PRO A 23 -31.85 -3.08 -0.62
C PRO A 23 -31.15 -2.51 0.63
N PRO A 24 -30.23 -1.54 0.47
CA PRO A 24 -29.47 -0.99 1.59
C PRO A 24 -30.29 0.10 2.29
N ALA A 25 -30.32 0.08 3.63
CA ALA A 25 -31.01 1.10 4.43
C ALA A 25 -30.47 2.54 4.21
N GLU A 26 -29.21 2.66 3.78
CA GLU A 26 -28.58 3.93 3.38
C GLU A 26 -27.57 3.65 2.26
N VAL A 27 -27.43 4.59 1.32
CA VAL A 27 -26.38 4.61 0.29
C VAL A 27 -25.51 5.85 0.51
N TYR A 28 -24.18 5.67 0.56
CA TYR A 28 -23.22 6.76 0.66
C TYR A 28 -22.45 6.95 -0.66
N ALA A 29 -22.21 8.21 -1.00
CA ALA A 29 -21.46 8.64 -2.18
C ALA A 29 -20.81 10.02 -1.94
N PRO A 30 -19.83 10.46 -2.76
CA PRO A 30 -19.21 11.77 -2.60
C PRO A 30 -20.09 12.90 -3.13
N GLU A 31 -19.89 14.12 -2.61
CA GLU A 31 -20.57 15.32 -3.13
C GLU A 31 -20.25 15.52 -4.64
N GLY A 32 -21.25 16.00 -5.38
CA GLY A 32 -21.19 16.17 -6.84
C GLY A 32 -21.46 14.90 -7.65
N TRP A 33 -21.49 13.71 -7.02
CA TRP A 33 -21.99 12.47 -7.65
C TRP A 33 -23.19 11.85 -6.89
N ALA A 34 -23.26 12.03 -5.58
CA ALA A 34 -24.38 11.57 -4.76
C ALA A 34 -25.74 12.11 -5.26
N GLY A 35 -26.65 11.20 -5.63
CA GLY A 35 -28.02 11.54 -6.02
C GLY A 35 -28.90 11.97 -4.81
N PRO A 36 -30.09 12.55 -5.04
CA PRO A 36 -30.90 13.14 -3.96
C PRO A 36 -31.32 12.20 -2.81
N ALA A 37 -31.33 10.88 -3.06
CA ALA A 37 -31.64 9.84 -2.06
C ALA A 37 -30.38 9.21 -1.41
N MET A 38 -29.19 9.73 -1.72
CA MET A 38 -27.92 9.24 -1.17
C MET A 38 -27.39 10.18 -0.09
N ARG A 39 -26.79 9.61 0.95
CA ARG A 39 -26.02 10.36 1.95
C ARG A 39 -24.65 10.72 1.38
N ARG A 40 -24.12 11.87 1.80
CA ARG A 40 -22.76 12.28 1.46
C ARG A 40 -21.74 11.58 2.36
N CYS A 41 -20.62 11.14 1.79
CA CYS A 41 -19.42 10.87 2.56
C CYS A 41 -18.64 12.19 2.75
N GLU A 42 -18.37 12.57 3.99
CA GLU A 42 -17.72 13.85 4.34
C GLU A 42 -16.93 13.71 5.64
N GLN A 43 -15.70 14.24 5.64
CA GLN A 43 -14.72 14.11 6.72
C GLN A 43 -15.29 14.59 8.06
N GLY A 44 -15.12 13.76 9.10
CA GLY A 44 -15.69 14.00 10.43
C GLY A 44 -17.07 13.39 10.63
N GLY A 45 -17.77 13.00 9.56
CA GLY A 45 -18.92 12.11 9.68
C GLY A 45 -18.49 10.70 10.08
N GLU A 46 -19.23 10.10 11.02
CA GLU A 46 -18.99 8.74 11.50
C GLU A 46 -20.31 8.03 11.88
N TRP A 47 -20.25 6.71 11.98
CA TRP A 47 -21.31 5.89 12.57
C TRP A 47 -20.72 4.65 13.26
N THR A 48 -21.52 4.00 14.11
CA THR A 48 -21.17 2.72 14.74
C THR A 48 -22.26 1.69 14.43
N TRP A 49 -21.86 0.46 14.11
CA TRP A 49 -22.77 -0.67 13.90
C TRP A 49 -22.14 -1.95 14.45
N ASP A 50 -22.86 -2.66 15.31
CA ASP A 50 -22.42 -3.88 16.02
C ASP A 50 -21.01 -3.79 16.66
N GLY A 51 -20.72 -2.65 17.31
CA GLY A 51 -19.42 -2.38 17.93
C GLY A 51 -18.25 -2.15 16.96
N VAL A 52 -18.53 -2.03 15.66
CA VAL A 52 -17.59 -1.56 14.64
C VAL A 52 -17.83 -0.07 14.39
N ARG A 53 -16.77 0.75 14.50
CA ARG A 53 -16.81 2.19 14.22
C ARG A 53 -16.35 2.45 12.79
N PHE A 54 -17.05 3.33 12.11
CA PHE A 54 -16.84 3.71 10.72
C PHE A 54 -16.69 5.24 10.64
N GLN A 55 -15.62 5.74 10.03
CA GLN A 55 -15.30 7.17 10.02
C GLN A 55 -14.82 7.62 8.64
N TRP A 56 -15.42 8.69 8.10
CA TRP A 56 -14.95 9.32 6.87
C TRP A 56 -13.71 10.18 7.14
N LEU A 57 -12.64 9.94 6.37
CA LEU A 57 -11.43 10.77 6.40
C LEU A 57 -11.36 11.76 5.24
N HIS A 58 -12.10 11.52 4.15
CA HIS A 58 -12.18 12.34 2.93
C HIS A 58 -13.38 11.86 2.07
N PRO A 59 -14.01 12.67 1.19
CA PRO A 59 -13.84 14.11 0.94
C PRO A 59 -14.01 14.99 2.18
N THR A 60 -13.57 16.24 2.13
CA THR A 60 -13.81 17.22 3.19
C THR A 60 -14.95 18.15 2.81
N PRO A 61 -15.56 18.90 3.75
CA PRO A 61 -16.62 19.85 3.42
C PRO A 61 -16.24 20.76 2.24
N TYR A 62 -17.18 20.93 1.30
CA TYR A 62 -17.02 21.71 0.07
C TYR A 62 -15.91 21.23 -0.89
N PHE A 63 -15.42 20.00 -0.78
CA PHE A 63 -14.44 19.45 -1.72
C PHE A 63 -15.10 19.19 -3.10
N PRO A 64 -14.55 19.71 -4.21
CA PRO A 64 -15.16 19.59 -5.53
C PRO A 64 -15.12 18.14 -6.06
N TYR A 65 -16.02 17.82 -7.00
CA TYR A 65 -16.00 16.50 -7.64
C TYR A 65 -14.88 16.38 -8.68
N LEU A 66 -13.88 15.57 -8.35
CA LEU A 66 -12.64 15.32 -9.09
C LEU A 66 -12.44 13.82 -9.37
N ARG A 67 -13.56 13.09 -9.57
CA ARG A 67 -13.60 11.63 -9.83
C ARG A 67 -12.84 10.84 -8.76
N ASN A 68 -11.73 10.21 -9.11
CA ASN A 68 -10.92 9.34 -8.25
C ASN A 68 -10.44 10.09 -6.99
N ASP A 69 -10.05 11.36 -7.12
CA ASP A 69 -9.66 12.22 -5.98
C ASP A 69 -10.84 12.65 -5.10
N SER A 70 -12.09 12.35 -5.48
CA SER A 70 -13.28 12.48 -4.61
C SER A 70 -13.70 11.16 -3.96
N SER A 71 -12.89 10.10 -4.04
CA SER A 71 -13.22 8.81 -3.42
C SER A 71 -13.55 8.94 -1.93
N CYS A 72 -14.67 8.37 -1.48
CA CYS A 72 -14.99 8.21 -0.07
C CYS A 72 -13.90 7.38 0.63
N VAL A 73 -13.06 8.02 1.45
CA VAL A 73 -12.01 7.37 2.25
C VAL A 73 -12.61 6.97 3.57
N LEU A 74 -12.84 5.66 3.74
CA LEU A 74 -13.47 5.08 4.92
C LEU A 74 -12.43 4.39 5.82
N ARG A 75 -12.33 4.84 7.07
CA ARG A 75 -11.64 4.12 8.14
C ARG A 75 -12.65 3.24 8.88
N ILE A 76 -12.30 1.99 9.11
CA ILE A 76 -13.08 1.00 9.85
C ILE A 76 -12.27 0.55 11.07
N GLU A 77 -12.90 0.45 12.24
CA GLU A 77 -12.27 -0.02 13.47
C GLU A 77 -13.16 -1.05 14.17
N ALA A 78 -12.62 -2.24 14.42
CA ALA A 78 -13.31 -3.34 15.06
C ALA A 78 -12.42 -3.95 16.15
N ARG A 79 -12.79 -3.71 17.43
CA ARG A 79 -12.12 -4.29 18.61
C ARG A 79 -10.60 -4.09 18.61
N GLY A 80 -10.15 -2.87 18.26
CA GLY A 80 -8.75 -2.46 18.24
C GLY A 80 -8.00 -2.73 16.93
N ALA A 81 -8.53 -3.55 16.01
CA ALA A 81 -7.97 -3.70 14.66
C ALA A 81 -8.63 -2.71 13.69
N THR A 82 -7.85 -2.23 12.73
CA THR A 82 -8.16 -1.07 11.88
C THR A 82 -7.96 -1.34 10.40
N ALA A 83 -8.80 -0.75 9.55
CA ALA A 83 -8.71 -0.84 8.10
C ALA A 83 -9.00 0.49 7.41
N LEU A 84 -8.22 0.80 6.37
CA LEU A 84 -8.44 1.95 5.50
C LEU A 84 -8.88 1.48 4.11
N LEU A 85 -10.03 1.99 3.67
CA LEU A 85 -10.62 1.79 2.34
C LEU A 85 -10.58 3.15 1.62
N PRO A 86 -9.54 3.45 0.84
CA PRO A 86 -9.30 4.79 0.29
C PRO A 86 -9.94 5.03 -1.09
N GLY A 87 -10.45 3.99 -1.76
CA GLY A 87 -10.82 4.09 -3.17
C GLY A 87 -9.60 4.43 -4.03
N ASP A 88 -9.77 5.38 -4.95
CA ASP A 88 -8.81 5.63 -6.03
C ASP A 88 -8.05 6.96 -5.90
N ILE A 89 -8.00 7.51 -4.69
CA ILE A 89 -7.29 8.75 -4.38
C ILE A 89 -5.86 8.77 -4.95
N GLY A 90 -5.49 9.91 -5.53
CA GLY A 90 -4.15 10.19 -6.01
C GLY A 90 -3.27 10.82 -4.94
N ARG A 91 -1.99 11.01 -5.30
CA ARG A 91 -0.95 11.58 -4.41
C ARG A 91 -1.35 12.88 -3.70
N HIS A 92 -2.21 13.71 -4.30
CA HIS A 92 -2.62 14.99 -3.71
C HIS A 92 -3.48 14.81 -2.46
N VAL A 93 -4.44 13.88 -2.49
CA VAL A 93 -5.29 13.55 -1.34
C VAL A 93 -4.49 12.71 -0.34
N GLU A 94 -3.67 11.77 -0.81
CA GLU A 94 -2.73 11.03 0.05
C GLU A 94 -1.83 11.95 0.88
N ALA A 95 -1.23 12.97 0.27
CA ALA A 95 -0.37 13.95 0.94
C ALA A 95 -1.13 14.90 1.89
N ARG A 96 -2.48 14.91 1.85
CA ARG A 96 -3.33 15.53 2.86
C ARG A 96 -3.63 14.57 4.00
N LEU A 97 -3.98 13.32 3.69
CA LEU A 97 -4.27 12.27 4.68
C LEU A 97 -3.04 11.92 5.52
N ALA A 98 -1.85 11.91 4.93
CA ALA A 98 -0.57 11.67 5.62
C ALA A 98 -0.23 12.72 6.70
N LYS A 99 -0.97 13.84 6.76
CA LYS A 99 -0.85 14.91 7.77
C LYS A 99 -1.88 14.80 8.89
N LEU A 100 -2.80 13.84 8.82
CA LEU A 100 -3.71 13.54 9.93
C LEU A 100 -2.95 12.92 11.11
N ALA A 101 -3.49 13.05 12.31
CA ALA A 101 -2.87 12.51 13.51
C ALA A 101 -2.73 10.97 13.44
N PRO A 102 -1.66 10.36 13.99
CA PRO A 102 -1.35 8.95 13.79
C PRO A 102 -2.46 7.97 14.20
N GLU A 103 -3.21 8.28 15.25
CA GLU A 103 -4.37 7.52 15.74
C GLU A 103 -5.57 7.52 14.78
N ILE A 104 -5.65 8.53 13.90
CA ILE A 104 -6.65 8.64 12.84
C ILE A 104 -6.17 7.88 11.60
N ILE A 105 -4.96 8.15 11.09
CA ILE A 105 -4.53 7.65 9.77
C ILE A 105 -3.93 6.24 9.78
N ARG A 106 -3.38 5.75 10.91
CA ARG A 106 -2.85 4.40 10.96
C ARG A 106 -3.96 3.37 10.74
N SER A 107 -3.66 2.32 9.99
CA SER A 107 -4.56 1.20 9.76
C SER A 107 -3.79 -0.08 9.50
N ASP A 108 -4.09 -1.14 10.26
CA ASP A 108 -3.44 -2.45 10.14
C ASP A 108 -3.60 -3.07 8.74
N LEU A 109 -4.77 -2.83 8.13
CA LEU A 109 -5.16 -3.20 6.78
C LEU A 109 -5.29 -1.96 5.89
N LEU A 110 -4.74 -2.03 4.67
CA LEU A 110 -5.00 -1.05 3.62
C LEU A 110 -5.56 -1.76 2.38
N VAL A 111 -6.72 -1.33 1.87
CA VAL A 111 -7.05 -1.61 0.46
C VAL A 111 -6.17 -0.69 -0.37
N VAL A 112 -5.29 -1.27 -1.19
CA VAL A 112 -4.31 -0.53 -1.99
C VAL A 112 -5.05 0.45 -2.91
N PRO A 113 -4.79 1.77 -2.80
CA PRO A 113 -5.54 2.74 -3.59
C PRO A 113 -5.39 2.52 -5.10
N HIS A 114 -6.42 2.89 -5.85
CA HIS A 114 -6.39 2.97 -7.31
C HIS A 114 -5.87 1.69 -7.97
N HIS A 115 -6.27 0.53 -7.44
CA HIS A 115 -5.88 -0.80 -7.92
C HIS A 115 -4.35 -1.03 -8.00
N GLY A 116 -3.54 -0.23 -7.30
CA GLY A 116 -2.07 -0.23 -7.41
C GLY A 116 -1.51 0.54 -8.60
N SER A 117 -2.24 1.55 -9.10
CA SER A 117 -1.77 2.55 -10.06
C SER A 117 -0.66 3.42 -9.45
N ASP A 118 0.34 3.79 -10.25
CA ASP A 118 1.47 4.60 -9.80
C ASP A 118 1.17 6.10 -9.68
N THR A 119 -0.06 6.52 -9.98
CA THR A 119 -0.65 7.79 -9.53
C THR A 119 -1.03 7.80 -8.04
N SER A 120 -0.91 6.65 -7.35
CA SER A 120 -1.22 6.45 -5.93
C SER A 120 -0.05 5.81 -5.16
N SER A 121 -0.31 5.41 -3.91
CA SER A 121 0.58 4.74 -2.96
C SER A 121 1.91 5.48 -2.76
N SER A 122 1.86 6.79 -2.47
CA SER A 122 3.03 7.59 -2.12
C SER A 122 3.75 7.09 -0.86
N LEU A 123 5.07 7.32 -0.78
CA LEU A 123 5.88 6.85 0.35
C LEU A 123 5.40 7.47 1.67
N ASP A 124 5.11 8.77 1.69
CA ASP A 124 4.66 9.50 2.88
C ASP A 124 3.31 8.97 3.40
N PHE A 125 2.41 8.58 2.49
CA PHE A 125 1.14 7.96 2.84
C PHE A 125 1.32 6.57 3.45
N LEU A 126 2.18 5.72 2.86
CA LEU A 126 2.49 4.41 3.45
C LEU A 126 3.21 4.54 4.80
N ALA A 127 4.07 5.55 4.96
CA ALA A 127 4.74 5.88 6.24
C ALA A 127 3.76 6.39 7.31
N ALA A 128 2.65 7.04 6.92
CA ALA A 128 1.61 7.49 7.83
C ALA A 128 0.63 6.36 8.21
N VAL A 129 0.11 5.62 7.22
CA VAL A 129 -0.88 4.54 7.43
C VAL A 129 -0.24 3.32 8.12
N ARG A 130 1.01 2.98 7.78
CA ARG A 130 1.77 1.84 8.33
C ARG A 130 1.00 0.49 8.34
N PRO A 131 0.40 0.06 7.22
CA PRO A 131 -0.29 -1.23 7.18
C PRO A 131 0.66 -2.40 7.33
N SER A 132 0.15 -3.50 7.88
CA SER A 132 0.82 -4.81 7.89
C SER A 132 0.35 -5.69 6.72
N LEU A 133 -0.89 -5.48 6.27
CA LEU A 133 -1.51 -6.18 5.14
C LEU A 133 -2.10 -5.18 4.14
N GLY A 134 -1.72 -5.31 2.88
CA GLY A 134 -2.31 -4.61 1.74
C GLY A 134 -3.16 -5.55 0.88
N LEU A 135 -4.37 -5.12 0.52
CA LEU A 135 -5.22 -5.84 -0.45
C LEU A 135 -5.18 -5.17 -1.81
N LEU A 136 -4.88 -5.94 -2.85
CA LEU A 136 -4.85 -5.51 -4.25
C LEU A 136 -6.14 -5.93 -4.96
N PRO A 137 -7.14 -5.04 -5.10
CA PRO A 137 -8.35 -5.31 -5.87
C PRO A 137 -8.04 -5.25 -7.37
N VAL A 138 -7.49 -6.32 -7.94
CA VAL A 138 -7.11 -6.39 -9.37
C VAL A 138 -7.77 -7.58 -10.08
N GLY A 139 -8.07 -7.36 -11.37
CA GLY A 139 -8.50 -8.41 -12.29
C GLY A 139 -7.33 -9.21 -12.84
N HIS A 140 -7.55 -10.50 -13.09
CA HIS A 140 -6.60 -11.36 -13.80
C HIS A 140 -6.36 -10.83 -15.22
N GLU A 141 -5.10 -10.79 -15.66
CA GLU A 141 -4.68 -10.28 -16.98
C GLU A 141 -5.29 -8.90 -17.34
N ASN A 142 -5.45 -8.01 -16.34
CA ASN A 142 -6.07 -6.72 -16.57
C ASN A 142 -5.26 -5.87 -17.57
N ARG A 143 -5.95 -5.38 -18.62
CA ARG A 143 -5.39 -4.56 -19.71
C ARG A 143 -4.66 -3.29 -19.28
N PHE A 144 -4.81 -2.87 -18.04
CA PHE A 144 -4.17 -1.68 -17.48
C PHE A 144 -2.75 -1.98 -16.96
N GLY A 145 -2.38 -3.26 -16.82
CA GLY A 145 -1.10 -3.69 -16.25
C GLY A 145 -0.95 -3.20 -14.82
N LEU A 146 -1.94 -3.50 -13.97
CA LEU A 146 -1.97 -3.17 -12.54
C LEU A 146 -1.87 -4.44 -11.68
N PRO A 147 -1.23 -4.39 -10.50
CA PRO A 147 -0.52 -3.23 -9.94
C PRO A 147 0.79 -2.91 -10.67
N LYS A 148 1.26 -1.66 -10.57
CA LYS A 148 2.52 -1.25 -11.18
C LYS A 148 3.73 -1.77 -10.37
N PRO A 149 4.81 -2.26 -11.01
CA PRO A 149 6.04 -2.69 -10.30
C PRO A 149 6.61 -1.63 -9.36
N GLN A 150 6.60 -0.36 -9.79
CA GLN A 150 7.01 0.79 -9.00
C GLN A 150 6.09 1.14 -7.82
N VAL A 151 4.93 0.49 -7.68
CA VAL A 151 4.06 0.55 -6.49
C VAL A 151 4.37 -0.63 -5.57
N LEU A 152 4.48 -1.85 -6.12
CA LEU A 152 4.86 -3.06 -5.38
C LEU A 152 6.17 -2.87 -4.59
N ALA A 153 7.19 -2.30 -5.23
CA ALA A 153 8.47 -1.99 -4.59
C ALA A 153 8.38 -0.97 -3.42
N ARG A 154 7.27 -0.23 -3.28
CA ARG A 154 7.04 0.67 -2.13
C ARG A 154 6.43 -0.09 -0.96
N TYR A 155 5.47 -0.98 -1.22
CA TYR A 155 4.90 -1.85 -0.19
C TYR A 155 5.96 -2.80 0.39
N ASP A 156 6.80 -3.38 -0.48
CA ASP A 156 7.98 -4.17 -0.11
C ASP A 156 8.95 -3.38 0.79
N ARG A 157 9.29 -2.14 0.40
CA ARG A 157 10.12 -1.22 1.20
C ARG A 157 9.58 -0.93 2.61
N TYR A 158 8.27 -1.04 2.84
CA TYR A 158 7.66 -0.89 4.16
C TYR A 158 7.36 -2.23 4.86
N GLY A 159 7.73 -3.36 4.26
CA GLY A 159 7.50 -4.70 4.82
C GLY A 159 6.03 -5.12 4.82
N VAL A 160 5.20 -4.53 3.96
CA VAL A 160 3.76 -4.78 3.92
C VAL A 160 3.47 -6.08 3.14
N ALA A 161 2.84 -7.06 3.80
CA ALA A 161 2.38 -8.26 3.10
C ALA A 161 1.27 -7.90 2.11
N LEU A 162 1.28 -8.48 0.91
CA LEU A 162 0.28 -8.21 -0.13
C LEU A 162 -0.55 -9.45 -0.46
N LEU A 163 -1.86 -9.26 -0.68
CA LEU A 163 -2.75 -10.27 -1.24
C LEU A 163 -3.60 -9.65 -2.35
N ASP A 164 -3.68 -10.33 -3.50
CA ASP A 164 -4.42 -9.85 -4.66
C ASP A 164 -5.68 -10.69 -4.95
N SER A 165 -6.72 -10.06 -5.49
CA SER A 165 -7.98 -10.73 -5.84
C SER A 165 -7.92 -11.57 -7.13
N ALA A 166 -6.93 -11.38 -8.01
CA ALA A 166 -6.81 -12.19 -9.21
C ALA A 166 -6.31 -13.60 -8.84
N GLY A 167 -5.19 -13.69 -8.13
CA GLY A 167 -4.67 -14.91 -7.53
C GLY A 167 -5.63 -15.49 -6.50
N SER A 168 -6.13 -14.69 -5.56
CA SER A 168 -6.91 -15.21 -4.42
C SER A 168 -8.40 -15.45 -4.66
N GLY A 169 -9.00 -14.79 -5.65
CA GLY A 169 -10.45 -14.68 -5.72
C GLY A 169 -11.01 -13.84 -4.57
N ALA A 170 -12.12 -14.27 -3.97
CA ALA A 170 -12.63 -13.63 -2.75
C ALA A 170 -11.67 -13.89 -1.57
N ILE A 171 -11.29 -12.82 -0.85
CA ILE A 171 -10.46 -12.88 0.36
C ILE A 171 -11.37 -12.57 1.56
N ARG A 172 -11.43 -13.47 2.53
CA ARG A 172 -12.20 -13.27 3.77
C ARG A 172 -11.24 -12.95 4.91
N LEU A 173 -11.42 -11.80 5.53
CA LEU A 173 -10.64 -11.35 6.68
C LEU A 173 -11.50 -11.30 7.95
N ARG A 174 -10.83 -11.30 9.10
CA ARG A 174 -11.43 -11.06 10.42
C ARG A 174 -10.58 -10.07 11.19
N LEU A 175 -11.18 -8.96 11.60
CA LEU A 175 -10.58 -7.93 12.44
C LEU A 175 -10.93 -8.22 13.91
N GLY A 176 -10.00 -7.94 14.83
CA GLY A 176 -10.30 -7.89 16.26
C GLY A 176 -9.04 -7.80 17.14
N HIS A 177 -9.15 -8.20 18.41
CA HIS A 177 -8.06 -8.09 19.40
C HIS A 177 -6.73 -8.78 19.00
N GLY A 178 -6.78 -9.72 18.04
CA GLY A 178 -5.61 -10.39 17.47
C GLY A 178 -5.15 -9.81 16.13
N GLY A 179 -5.39 -8.52 15.89
CA GLY A 179 -5.09 -7.82 14.65
C GLY A 179 -6.00 -8.22 13.48
N VAL A 180 -5.45 -8.13 12.27
CA VAL A 180 -6.11 -8.54 11.02
C VAL A 180 -5.70 -9.98 10.70
N GLN A 181 -6.68 -10.86 10.55
CA GLN A 181 -6.45 -12.29 10.28
C GLN A 181 -7.06 -12.69 8.94
N VAL A 182 -6.25 -13.28 8.06
CA VAL A 182 -6.74 -13.93 6.84
C VAL A 182 -7.44 -15.23 7.24
N VAL A 183 -8.72 -15.35 6.90
CA VAL A 183 -9.55 -16.52 7.20
C VAL A 183 -9.71 -17.42 5.98
N GLU A 184 -9.69 -16.86 4.78
CA GLU A 184 -9.93 -17.59 3.53
C GLU A 184 -9.39 -16.81 2.33
N ARG A 185 -8.90 -17.54 1.33
CA ARG A 185 -8.59 -17.09 -0.03
C ARG A 185 -9.22 -18.10 -0.99
N TRP A 186 -10.35 -17.72 -1.57
CA TRP A 186 -11.29 -18.65 -2.19
C TRP A 186 -10.68 -19.53 -3.31
N ARG A 187 -9.73 -19.03 -4.09
CA ARG A 187 -9.12 -19.80 -5.18
C ARG A 187 -8.18 -20.90 -4.68
N GLN A 188 -7.40 -20.62 -3.62
CA GLN A 188 -6.43 -21.55 -3.03
C GLN A 188 -7.13 -22.56 -2.13
N ASP A 189 -8.06 -22.09 -1.30
CA ASP A 189 -8.64 -22.90 -0.22
C ASP A 189 -9.86 -23.73 -0.73
N HIS A 190 -10.44 -23.38 -1.88
CA HIS A 190 -11.45 -24.18 -2.61
C HIS A 190 -10.96 -24.55 -4.02
N PRO A 191 -9.92 -25.40 -4.14
CA PRO A 191 -9.35 -25.79 -5.42
C PRO A 191 -10.36 -26.58 -6.28
N ARG A 192 -10.18 -26.52 -7.60
CA ARG A 192 -10.97 -27.28 -8.59
C ARG A 192 -10.02 -28.00 -9.53
N TYR A 193 -10.33 -29.20 -9.97
CA TYR A 193 -9.41 -30.01 -10.79
C TYR A 193 -9.03 -29.34 -12.13
N TRP A 194 -9.89 -28.48 -12.66
CA TRP A 194 -9.64 -27.67 -13.87
C TRP A 194 -8.91 -26.33 -13.59
N ARG A 195 -8.56 -26.06 -12.34
CA ARG A 195 -7.71 -24.93 -11.92
C ARG A 195 -6.37 -25.50 -11.51
N HIS A 196 -5.52 -25.78 -12.49
CA HIS A 196 -4.14 -26.23 -12.24
C HIS A 196 -3.41 -25.20 -11.36
N ALA A 197 -2.79 -25.67 -10.29
CA ALA A 197 -1.69 -24.92 -9.68
C ALA A 197 -0.54 -24.88 -10.70
N THR A 198 0.04 -23.69 -10.93
CA THR A 198 1.13 -23.51 -11.89
C THR A 198 2.29 -24.47 -11.54
N PRO A 199 2.72 -25.37 -12.46
CA PRO A 199 3.77 -26.32 -12.14
C PRO A 199 5.13 -25.64 -11.95
N GLY A 200 5.75 -25.90 -10.80
CA GLY A 200 7.02 -25.27 -10.38
C GLY A 200 6.79 -24.06 -9.47
N GLY A 201 7.66 -23.88 -8.47
CA GLY A 201 7.56 -22.81 -7.46
C GLY A 201 7.81 -21.38 -7.95
N GLY A 202 7.80 -21.14 -9.26
CA GLY A 202 7.74 -19.80 -9.82
C GLY A 202 6.28 -19.35 -9.86
N THR A 203 5.89 -18.44 -8.96
CA THR A 203 4.60 -17.77 -9.09
C THR A 203 4.51 -17.03 -10.42
N GLY A 204 3.32 -17.06 -11.03
CA GLY A 204 2.95 -15.98 -11.95
C GLY A 204 2.96 -14.69 -11.15
N TYR A 205 4.00 -13.88 -11.35
CA TYR A 205 4.43 -12.74 -10.53
C TYR A 205 5.03 -13.10 -9.16
N ALA A 206 6.34 -12.88 -9.04
CA ALA A 206 7.03 -12.80 -7.75
C ALA A 206 6.68 -11.45 -7.09
N ILE A 207 5.63 -11.47 -6.27
CA ILE A 207 5.34 -10.47 -5.24
C ILE A 207 5.48 -11.24 -3.93
N GLY A 208 6.35 -10.75 -3.02
CA GLY A 208 7.03 -11.53 -1.98
C GLY A 208 6.27 -12.69 -1.33
N ASP A 209 6.98 -13.80 -1.11
CA ASP A 209 6.46 -15.03 -0.48
C ASP A 209 5.51 -14.74 0.68
N PRO A 210 4.20 -15.03 0.57
CA PRO A 210 3.27 -14.87 1.68
C PRO A 210 3.70 -15.85 2.78
N PRO A 211 4.19 -15.38 3.95
CA PRO A 211 5.14 -16.14 4.75
C PRO A 211 4.57 -17.46 5.28
N THR A 212 5.00 -18.56 4.66
CA THR A 212 4.66 -19.91 5.08
C THR A 212 5.45 -20.26 6.34
N ALA A 213 4.74 -20.35 7.47
CA ALA A 213 5.27 -20.57 8.82
C ALA A 213 6.26 -19.48 9.31
N LYS A 214 5.83 -18.56 10.18
CA LYS A 214 5.37 -18.87 11.54
C LYS A 214 4.50 -17.75 12.12
N VAL A 215 3.41 -18.14 12.78
CA VAL A 215 2.82 -17.31 13.85
C VAL A 215 3.78 -17.35 15.03
N TRP A 216 4.64 -16.35 15.15
CA TRP A 216 5.37 -16.11 16.39
C TRP A 216 4.36 -15.75 17.48
N ARG A 217 4.15 -16.67 18.43
CA ARG A 217 3.55 -16.30 19.71
C ARG A 217 4.46 -15.24 20.32
N ALA A 218 3.92 -14.05 20.61
CA ALA A 218 4.59 -13.06 21.42
C ALA A 218 4.74 -13.63 22.84
N GLY A 219 5.85 -14.32 23.08
CA GLY A 219 6.25 -14.75 24.40
C GLY A 219 6.63 -13.51 25.20
N THR A 220 6.02 -13.35 26.37
CA THR A 220 6.40 -12.30 27.32
C THR A 220 7.73 -12.67 27.97
N ASP A 221 8.81 -11.97 27.64
CA ASP A 221 10.00 -11.93 28.49
C ASP A 221 10.01 -10.65 29.34
N GLN A 222 10.34 -10.82 30.62
CA GLN A 222 10.33 -9.74 31.61
C GLN A 222 11.76 -9.21 31.81
N SER A 223 12.16 -8.20 31.03
CA SER A 223 13.40 -7.45 31.29
C SER A 223 13.31 -6.00 30.81
N GLY A 224 12.51 -5.19 31.50
CA GLY A 224 12.48 -3.75 31.25
C GLY A 224 13.80 -3.08 31.59
N ARG A 225 14.52 -2.57 30.58
CA ARG A 225 15.55 -1.52 30.70
C ARG A 225 15.63 -0.70 29.42
N LEU A 226 15.15 0.54 29.49
CA LEU A 226 15.65 1.60 28.62
C LEU A 226 17.08 1.94 29.08
N GLY A 227 17.95 2.28 28.14
CA GLY A 227 19.33 2.67 28.42
C GLY A 227 19.78 3.72 27.41
N ASP A 228 19.89 4.96 27.88
CA ASP A 228 20.48 6.05 27.11
C ASP A 228 21.99 5.84 26.94
N GLY A 229 22.56 6.34 25.85
CA GLY A 229 23.99 6.21 25.57
C GLY A 229 24.42 7.01 24.35
N ALA A 230 24.94 8.21 24.60
CA ALA A 230 25.57 9.05 23.58
C ALA A 230 27.11 8.94 23.63
N ASP A 231 27.75 9.58 22.63
CA ASP A 231 29.13 10.07 22.63
C ASP A 231 30.36 9.16 22.40
N HIS A 232 30.95 9.38 21.21
CA HIS A 232 32.34 9.83 21.00
C HIS A 232 33.59 8.90 21.05
N ARG A 233 34.53 9.24 20.14
CA ARG A 233 36.01 9.01 20.08
C ARG A 233 36.59 7.65 19.64
N ALA A 234 36.83 7.57 18.32
CA ALA A 234 38.15 7.47 17.65
C ALA A 234 39.37 6.73 18.29
N GLY A 235 40.09 5.92 17.48
CA GLY A 235 41.55 5.74 17.64
C GLY A 235 42.23 4.49 17.07
N ARG A 236 42.82 4.60 15.86
CA ARG A 236 44.04 3.91 15.32
C ARG A 236 44.44 2.47 15.77
N ALA A 237 44.65 1.57 14.80
CA ALA A 237 45.98 1.01 14.45
C ALA A 237 45.98 0.11 13.19
N GLY A 238 47.12 0.02 12.50
CA GLY A 238 47.48 -1.05 11.53
C GLY A 238 48.78 -1.75 12.01
N PRO A 239 49.59 -2.46 11.17
CA PRO A 239 49.53 -2.69 9.71
C PRO A 239 48.99 -4.12 9.38
N GLY A 240 49.03 -4.69 8.16
CA GLY A 240 49.53 -4.26 6.84
C GLY A 240 50.80 -5.01 6.37
N HIS A 241 50.80 -5.60 5.15
CA HIS A 241 51.92 -6.38 4.59
C HIS A 241 51.97 -6.31 3.04
N HIS A 242 53.17 -6.12 2.48
CA HIS A 242 53.51 -6.20 1.04
C HIS A 242 54.92 -6.82 0.91
N PRO A 243 55.29 -7.44 -0.23
CA PRO A 243 55.88 -6.72 -1.38
C PRO A 243 55.46 -7.36 -2.75
N ARG A 244 56.19 -7.42 -3.89
CA ARG A 244 57.54 -6.99 -4.34
C ARG A 244 57.58 -6.77 -5.88
N THR A 245 58.10 -5.60 -6.33
CA THR A 245 59.17 -5.36 -7.37
C THR A 245 59.40 -6.29 -8.59
N LEU A 246 59.90 -5.84 -9.76
CA LEU A 246 60.25 -4.50 -10.33
C LEU A 246 59.50 -4.30 -11.69
N LEU A 247 59.91 -3.65 -12.80
CA LEU A 247 61.10 -2.88 -13.28
C LEU A 247 60.69 -1.93 -14.45
N GLU A 248 61.60 -1.09 -14.93
CA GLU A 248 61.49 -0.11 -16.04
C GLU A 248 62.80 -0.17 -16.89
N PRO A 249 62.94 0.36 -18.13
CA PRO A 249 62.88 1.82 -18.39
C PRO A 249 62.38 2.26 -19.80
N ALA A 250 62.23 3.58 -20.00
CA ALA A 250 62.16 4.26 -21.32
C ALA A 250 63.58 4.74 -21.76
N PRO A 251 63.82 5.47 -22.91
CA PRO A 251 63.34 6.87 -23.08
C PRO A 251 63.23 7.45 -24.54
N GLN A 252 62.92 8.76 -24.65
CA GLN A 252 63.10 9.71 -25.79
C GLN A 252 62.21 9.55 -27.06
N GLY A 253 61.77 10.63 -27.75
CA GLY A 253 61.79 12.07 -27.40
C GLY A 253 61.42 13.06 -28.53
N SER A 254 60.83 14.22 -28.18
CA SER A 254 60.55 15.43 -29.02
C SER A 254 59.56 15.29 -30.20
N ALA A 255 58.93 16.31 -30.79
CA ALA A 255 59.01 17.78 -30.59
C ALA A 255 57.64 18.50 -30.86
N ALA A 256 57.59 19.81 -30.60
CA ALA A 256 56.52 20.78 -30.96
C ALA A 256 57.23 22.08 -31.49
N PRO A 257 56.56 23.20 -31.88
CA PRO A 257 55.13 23.57 -31.88
C PRO A 257 54.63 24.28 -33.20
N GLY A 258 53.39 24.79 -33.22
CA GLY A 258 52.91 25.73 -34.28
C GLY A 258 51.42 26.14 -34.14
N PRO A 259 50.97 27.39 -34.43
CA PRO A 259 49.66 27.88 -33.93
C PRO A 259 48.69 28.59 -34.91
N GLY A 260 47.38 28.42 -34.65
CA GLY A 260 46.49 29.56 -34.33
C GLY A 260 45.46 30.10 -35.35
N ARG A 261 44.32 30.55 -34.79
CA ARG A 261 43.24 31.42 -35.36
C ARG A 261 42.35 30.78 -36.45
N GLY A 262 41.05 31.10 -36.55
CA GLY A 262 40.18 31.95 -35.71
C GLY A 262 38.68 31.74 -36.05
N GLY A 263 37.78 32.43 -35.33
CA GLY A 263 36.33 32.44 -35.61
C GLY A 263 35.91 33.51 -36.64
N PRO A 264 34.69 34.07 -36.59
CA PRO A 264 33.66 33.94 -35.54
C PRO A 264 32.81 32.67 -35.62
#